data_AF-A0AB35EZV3-F1
#
_entry.id   AF-A0AB35EZV3-F1
#
_cell.length_a   1.000
_cell.length_b   1.000
_cell.length_c   1.000
_cell.angle_alpha   90.00
_cell.angle_beta   90.00
_cell.angle_gamma   90.00
#
_symmetry.space_group_name_H-M   'P 1'
#
loop_
_entity.id
_entity.type
_entity.pdbx_description
1 polymer ?
#
loop_
_entity_poly.entity_id
_entity_poly.type
_entity_poly.pdbx_seq_one_letter_code
_entity_poly.pdbx_strand_id
1 'polypeptide(L)'
;MSAGTITLTNGSAVVGGAGTSFATELAAGDFIVSTVGGVPYTLPVKTVDSNTQVTLVSNFTRPTQSGAAWSAVPRVALNMVTAALVAQSAEALRGLNYDKQNWQSIFSGNGNVTVTLPDGTKWTGPAWNSITTILSGKAAKGANDDITSLSGLTTALSLEQGGTGSTTESGARKNLGLGNSATRDVGSAAGTVAAGNDNRLNTLEGKTGGGITGAVIAKRTSDSNPASGGELESVLQNSGGSALSQFHMFTQMAGNTRYGFLRVWDTSTFKDWYFDHSSGNAYAAAAWVNNSDRRIKDKLTPIEDVFEKMKKIRGYTWVRKDDQMKGSFGIGFVAQEVQEVFPEAVSHSREGSLTVDGQVIEKPLALSPGDVAAALHHEAILMLMSKIEELTGKVEAMQAGS
;
A
#
# COMPACT_ATOMS: atom_id res chain seq x y z
N MET A 1 44.51 -60.96 63.40
CA MET A 1 45.71 -61.72 63.79
C MET A 1 45.21 -63.03 64.36
N SER A 2 45.73 -64.15 63.87
CA SER A 2 45.36 -65.48 64.36
C SER A 2 45.88 -65.69 65.78
N ALA A 3 45.28 -66.62 66.52
CA ALA A 3 45.69 -66.90 67.89
C ALA A 3 47.06 -67.62 67.92
N GLY A 4 47.85 -67.33 68.95
CA GLY A 4 49.18 -67.92 69.14
C GLY A 4 50.29 -67.31 68.28
N THR A 5 51.47 -67.89 68.36
CA THR A 5 52.67 -67.46 67.61
C THR A 5 53.28 -68.61 66.83
N ILE A 6 54.00 -68.31 65.76
CA ILE A 6 54.68 -69.31 64.94
C ILE A 6 56.20 -69.19 65.02
N THR A 7 56.88 -70.31 64.79
CA THR A 7 58.32 -70.41 64.65
C THR A 7 58.64 -70.81 63.21
N LEU A 8 59.30 -69.90 62.49
CA LEU A 8 59.77 -70.10 61.13
C LEU A 8 61.26 -70.38 61.17
N THR A 9 61.69 -71.56 60.74
CA THR A 9 63.08 -72.01 60.81
C THR A 9 63.75 -71.96 59.44
N ASN A 10 64.92 -71.32 59.36
CA ASN A 10 65.69 -71.25 58.12
C ASN A 10 66.02 -72.64 57.58
N GLY A 11 65.80 -72.86 56.28
CA GLY A 11 66.02 -74.12 55.59
C GLY A 11 64.95 -75.19 55.81
N SER A 12 63.91 -74.91 56.60
CA SER A 12 62.84 -75.88 56.93
C SER A 12 61.51 -75.51 56.27
N ALA A 13 60.77 -76.50 55.79
CA ALA A 13 59.36 -76.33 55.41
C ALA A 13 58.41 -76.42 56.61
N VAL A 14 58.89 -76.93 57.76
CA VAL A 14 58.04 -77.12 58.95
C VAL A 14 57.94 -75.82 59.74
N VAL A 15 56.71 -75.43 60.07
CA VAL A 15 56.38 -74.29 60.93
C VAL A 15 55.77 -74.82 62.22
N GLY A 16 56.43 -74.51 63.33
CA GLY A 16 55.94 -74.85 64.66
C GLY A 16 55.02 -73.76 65.20
N GLY A 17 53.88 -74.11 65.76
CA GLY A 17 52.92 -73.20 66.37
C GLY A 17 52.91 -73.35 67.90
N ALA A 18 52.84 -72.22 68.61
CA ALA A 18 52.65 -72.17 70.05
C ALA A 18 51.35 -71.42 70.38
N GLY A 19 50.40 -72.11 71.01
CA GLY A 19 49.06 -71.57 71.27
C GLY A 19 48.19 -71.41 70.01
N THR A 20 48.56 -72.08 68.92
CA THR A 20 47.85 -72.04 67.63
C THR A 20 46.79 -73.14 67.54
N SER A 21 45.78 -72.94 66.68
CA SER A 21 44.78 -73.95 66.32
C SER A 21 44.78 -74.19 64.81
N PHE A 22 45.92 -74.63 64.26
CA PHE A 22 46.09 -74.71 62.80
C PHE A 22 45.07 -75.62 62.10
N ALA A 23 44.61 -76.72 62.71
CA ALA A 23 43.67 -77.64 62.05
C ALA A 23 42.26 -77.05 61.89
N THR A 24 41.93 -75.99 62.63
CA THR A 24 40.65 -75.28 62.50
C THR A 24 40.77 -73.96 61.73
N GLU A 25 41.97 -73.35 61.72
CA GLU A 25 42.21 -72.04 61.12
C GLU A 25 42.84 -72.11 59.71
N LEU A 26 43.41 -73.26 59.32
CA LEU A 26 44.10 -73.44 58.05
C LEU A 26 43.68 -74.76 57.38
N ALA A 27 43.68 -74.76 56.06
CA ALA A 27 43.65 -75.95 55.22
C ALA A 27 44.86 -76.01 54.28
N ALA A 28 45.12 -77.18 53.69
CA ALA A 28 46.14 -77.32 52.65
C ALA A 28 45.86 -76.36 51.48
N GLY A 29 46.86 -75.55 51.11
CA GLY A 29 46.78 -74.52 50.08
C GLY A 29 46.49 -73.11 50.60
N ASP A 30 46.13 -72.93 51.88
CA ASP A 30 46.03 -71.61 52.51
C ASP A 30 47.41 -70.97 52.71
N PHE A 31 47.43 -69.70 53.07
CA PHE A 31 48.67 -68.96 53.28
C PHE A 31 48.77 -68.47 54.72
N ILE A 32 49.98 -68.49 55.25
CA ILE A 32 50.35 -67.83 56.49
C ILE A 32 51.02 -66.52 56.13
N VAL A 33 50.50 -65.40 56.64
CA VAL A 33 51.17 -64.11 56.55
C VAL A 33 51.83 -63.79 57.89
N SER A 34 53.14 -63.57 57.88
CA SER A 34 53.93 -63.26 59.08
C SER A 34 55.03 -62.27 58.74
N THR A 35 55.29 -61.32 59.64
CA THR A 35 56.36 -60.33 59.47
C THR A 35 57.63 -60.83 60.14
N VAL A 36 58.73 -60.92 59.40
CA VAL A 36 60.04 -61.31 59.93
C VAL A 36 61.05 -60.22 59.54
N GLY A 37 61.74 -59.64 60.53
CA GLY A 37 62.71 -58.57 60.29
C GLY A 37 62.14 -57.31 59.62
N GLY A 38 60.86 -56.98 59.88
CA GLY A 38 60.18 -55.81 59.32
C GLY A 38 59.59 -56.00 57.92
N VAL A 39 59.79 -57.16 57.28
CA VAL A 39 59.23 -57.47 55.96
C VAL A 39 58.10 -58.49 56.10
N PRO A 40 56.90 -58.24 55.53
CA PRO A 40 55.81 -59.21 55.54
C PRO A 40 56.09 -60.33 54.52
N TYR A 41 55.85 -61.57 54.93
CA TYR A 41 56.00 -62.75 54.08
C TYR A 41 54.68 -63.51 53.97
N THR A 42 54.38 -63.98 52.76
CA THR A 42 53.23 -64.83 52.46
C THR A 42 53.72 -66.24 52.19
N LEU A 43 53.40 -67.17 53.09
CA LEU A 43 53.95 -68.52 53.14
C LEU A 43 52.86 -69.55 52.82
N PRO A 44 52.90 -70.24 51.67
CA PRO A 44 51.88 -71.22 51.30
C PRO A 44 51.99 -72.50 52.13
N VAL A 45 50.89 -72.93 52.72
CA VAL A 45 50.75 -74.17 53.49
C VAL A 45 50.54 -75.33 52.52
N LYS A 46 51.40 -76.34 52.58
CA LYS A 46 51.28 -77.59 51.82
C LYS A 46 50.35 -78.57 52.53
N THR A 47 50.56 -78.79 53.82
CA THR A 47 49.75 -79.67 54.67
C THR A 47 49.61 -79.06 56.06
N VAL A 48 48.47 -79.33 56.70
CA VAL A 48 48.25 -79.07 58.12
C VAL A 48 48.42 -80.39 58.85
N ASP A 49 49.53 -80.52 59.55
CA ASP A 49 49.96 -81.80 60.12
C ASP A 49 49.35 -81.99 61.53
N SER A 50 49.12 -80.89 62.26
CA SER A 50 48.38 -80.87 63.54
C SER A 50 47.98 -79.43 63.93
N ASN A 51 47.30 -79.24 65.07
CA ASN A 51 46.99 -77.89 65.62
C ASN A 51 48.22 -77.00 65.85
N THR A 52 49.40 -77.58 65.99
CA THR A 52 50.65 -76.88 66.32
C THR A 52 51.76 -77.11 65.28
N GLN A 53 51.46 -77.73 64.15
CA GLN A 53 52.44 -77.93 63.09
C GLN A 53 51.78 -77.87 61.71
N VAL A 54 52.39 -77.09 60.81
CA VAL A 54 52.09 -77.12 59.38
C VAL A 54 53.38 -77.27 58.58
N THR A 55 53.26 -77.83 57.39
CA THR A 55 54.36 -77.91 56.42
C THR A 55 54.07 -76.96 55.26
N LEU A 56 55.03 -76.12 54.91
CA LEU A 56 54.96 -75.17 53.79
C LEU A 56 55.27 -75.86 52.45
N VAL A 57 54.86 -75.23 51.35
CA VAL A 57 55.14 -75.74 49.99
C VAL A 57 56.63 -75.65 49.67
N SER A 58 57.32 -74.64 50.19
CA SER A 58 58.76 -74.44 50.04
C SER A 58 59.41 -74.19 51.38
N ASN A 59 60.68 -74.55 51.51
CA ASN A 59 61.46 -74.29 52.72
C ASN A 59 61.54 -72.78 52.96
N PHE A 60 61.39 -72.36 54.21
CA PHE A 60 61.58 -70.98 54.61
C PHE A 60 63.07 -70.64 54.55
N THR A 61 63.49 -69.73 53.67
CA THR A 61 64.91 -69.43 53.38
C THR A 61 65.44 -68.17 54.09
N ARG A 62 64.71 -67.66 55.08
CA ARG A 62 65.03 -66.40 55.78
C ARG A 62 65.48 -66.70 57.22
N PRO A 63 66.05 -65.71 57.95
CA PRO A 63 66.52 -65.92 59.31
C PRO A 63 65.45 -66.54 60.20
N THR A 64 65.85 -67.51 61.02
CA THR A 64 64.95 -68.18 61.96
C THR A 64 64.33 -67.16 62.91
N GLN A 65 63.00 -67.14 62.98
CA GLN A 65 62.24 -66.26 63.87
C GLN A 65 61.31 -67.11 64.72
N SER A 66 61.50 -67.05 66.03
CA SER A 66 60.60 -67.64 67.01
C SER A 66 59.59 -66.59 67.48
N GLY A 67 58.38 -67.04 67.83
CA GLY A 67 57.35 -66.19 68.42
C GLY A 67 56.73 -65.17 67.45
N ALA A 68 56.76 -65.42 66.14
CA ALA A 68 56.23 -64.49 65.16
C ALA A 68 54.70 -64.42 65.20
N ALA A 69 54.15 -63.22 65.15
CA ALA A 69 52.72 -62.99 64.95
C ALA A 69 52.32 -63.35 63.52
N TRP A 70 51.16 -63.99 63.36
CA TRP A 70 50.73 -64.51 62.08
C TRP A 70 49.24 -64.28 61.81
N SER A 71 48.84 -64.43 60.56
CA SER A 71 47.43 -64.45 60.15
C SER A 71 47.22 -65.49 59.07
N ALA A 72 46.16 -66.30 59.23
CA ALA A 72 45.68 -67.18 58.19
C ALA A 72 45.04 -66.37 57.06
N VAL A 73 45.41 -66.67 55.82
CA VAL A 73 44.75 -66.15 54.62
C VAL A 73 44.25 -67.35 53.82
N PRO A 74 42.92 -67.59 53.80
CA PRO A 74 42.35 -68.68 53.04
C PRO A 74 42.71 -68.58 51.56
N ARG A 75 43.04 -69.71 50.93
CA ARG A 75 43.36 -69.81 49.50
C ARG A 75 42.27 -69.20 48.62
N VAL A 76 41.02 -69.42 49.02
CA VAL A 76 39.84 -68.88 48.31
C VAL A 76 39.87 -67.35 48.33
N ALA A 77 40.26 -66.72 49.44
CA ALA A 77 40.34 -65.27 49.54
C ALA A 77 41.41 -64.68 48.61
N LEU A 78 42.62 -65.26 48.57
CA LEU A 78 43.68 -64.80 47.66
C LEU A 78 43.33 -65.03 46.18
N ASN A 79 42.77 -66.19 45.85
CA ASN A 79 42.31 -66.47 44.49
C ASN A 79 41.15 -65.55 44.07
N MET A 80 40.23 -65.22 44.97
CA MET A 80 39.15 -64.28 44.72
C MET A 80 39.67 -62.86 44.51
N VAL A 81 40.69 -62.42 45.26
CA VAL A 81 41.29 -61.09 45.06
C VAL A 81 41.99 -61.01 43.70
N THR A 82 42.77 -62.02 43.31
CA THR A 82 43.40 -62.04 41.98
C THR A 82 42.36 -62.15 40.87
N ALA A 83 41.33 -62.99 41.03
CA ALA A 83 40.24 -63.11 40.06
C ALA A 83 39.41 -61.82 39.94
N ALA A 84 39.12 -61.15 41.06
CA ALA A 84 38.40 -59.88 41.08
C ALA A 84 39.23 -58.77 40.44
N LEU A 85 40.55 -58.70 40.70
CA LEU A 85 41.43 -57.73 40.05
C LEU A 85 41.50 -57.97 38.53
N VAL A 86 41.58 -59.23 38.09
CA VAL A 86 41.57 -59.58 36.66
C VAL A 86 40.21 -59.22 36.03
N ALA A 87 39.10 -59.51 36.72
CA ALA A 87 37.76 -59.15 36.25
C ALA A 87 37.59 -57.62 36.12
N GLN A 88 37.95 -56.86 37.16
CA GLN A 88 37.90 -55.39 37.16
C GLN A 88 38.82 -54.80 36.09
N SER A 89 40.02 -55.35 35.89
CA SER A 89 40.94 -54.90 34.84
C SER A 89 40.39 -55.18 33.45
N ALA A 90 39.76 -56.34 33.24
CA ALA A 90 39.13 -56.70 31.98
C ALA A 90 37.89 -55.82 31.69
N GLU A 91 37.09 -55.51 32.71
CA GLU A 91 35.95 -54.58 32.60
C GLU A 91 36.42 -53.16 32.27
N ALA A 92 37.46 -52.65 32.94
CA ALA A 92 38.04 -51.35 32.66
C ALA A 92 38.59 -51.26 31.23
N LEU A 93 39.34 -52.28 30.78
CA LEU A 93 39.84 -52.35 29.40
C LEU A 93 38.71 -52.44 28.38
N ARG A 94 37.63 -53.16 28.68
CA ARG A 94 36.44 -53.23 27.83
C ARG A 94 35.75 -51.86 27.74
N GLY A 95 35.60 -51.15 28.85
CA GLY A 95 35.10 -49.77 28.88
C GLY A 95 35.94 -48.83 28.00
N LEU A 96 37.26 -48.88 28.11
CA LEU A 96 38.16 -48.08 27.26
C LEU A 96 38.03 -48.43 25.77
N ASN A 97 37.84 -49.70 25.44
CA ASN A 97 37.60 -50.12 24.07
C ASN A 97 36.25 -49.62 23.54
N TYR A 98 35.21 -49.62 24.37
CA TYR A 98 33.93 -49.00 24.02
C TYR A 98 34.10 -47.50 23.79
N ASP A 99 34.79 -46.78 24.67
CA ASP A 99 35.04 -45.35 24.45
C ASP A 99 35.74 -45.08 23.13
N LYS A 100 36.76 -45.87 22.77
CA LYS A 100 37.44 -45.74 21.46
C LYS A 100 36.48 -45.95 20.29
N GLN A 101 35.64 -46.99 20.35
CA GLN A 101 34.65 -47.29 19.31
C GLN A 101 33.54 -46.22 19.24
N ASN A 102 33.10 -45.72 20.40
CA ASN A 102 32.13 -44.64 20.54
C ASN A 102 32.65 -43.37 19.88
N TRP A 103 33.89 -42.96 20.22
CA TRP A 103 34.53 -41.79 19.64
C TRP A 103 34.70 -41.92 18.13
N GLN A 104 35.15 -43.08 17.65
CA GLN A 104 35.28 -43.31 16.21
C GLN A 104 33.93 -43.17 15.49
N SER A 105 32.87 -43.69 16.10
CA SER A 105 31.50 -43.59 15.58
C SER A 105 30.98 -42.14 15.60
N ILE A 106 31.21 -41.38 16.68
CA ILE A 106 30.82 -39.97 16.78
C ILE A 106 31.54 -39.10 15.74
N PHE A 107 32.85 -39.29 15.56
CA PHE A 107 33.65 -38.46 14.66
C PHE A 107 33.43 -38.75 13.19
N SER A 108 33.19 -40.01 12.82
CA SER A 108 33.19 -40.43 11.41
C SER A 108 31.88 -41.01 10.90
N GLY A 109 30.94 -41.34 11.79
CA GLY A 109 29.64 -41.91 11.40
C GLY A 109 28.71 -40.93 10.69
N ASN A 110 27.65 -41.48 10.10
CA ASN A 110 26.55 -40.74 9.49
C ASN A 110 25.23 -41.09 10.19
N GLY A 111 24.25 -40.19 10.13
CA GLY A 111 22.98 -40.33 10.84
C GLY A 111 23.15 -40.32 12.37
N ASN A 112 22.36 -41.15 13.04
CA ASN A 112 22.50 -41.42 14.46
C ASN A 112 23.42 -42.61 14.71
N VAL A 113 24.36 -42.45 15.65
CA VAL A 113 25.26 -43.48 16.13
C VAL A 113 24.85 -43.93 17.52
N THR A 114 25.25 -45.15 17.88
CA THR A 114 24.98 -45.71 19.20
C THR A 114 26.26 -45.75 20.02
N VAL A 115 26.24 -45.09 21.17
CA VAL A 115 27.30 -45.07 22.18
C VAL A 115 27.01 -46.17 23.19
N THR A 116 27.97 -47.05 23.46
CA THR A 116 27.88 -48.08 24.50
C THR A 116 28.71 -47.65 25.70
N LEU A 117 28.08 -47.46 26.85
CA LEU A 117 28.75 -47.05 28.09
C LEU A 117 29.47 -48.25 28.74
N PRO A 118 30.43 -48.00 29.66
CA PRO A 118 31.16 -49.07 30.34
C PRO A 118 30.27 -50.06 31.13
N ASP A 119 29.09 -49.61 31.58
CA ASP A 119 28.09 -50.44 32.25
C ASP A 119 27.21 -51.26 31.29
N GLY A 120 27.47 -51.16 29.98
CA GLY A 120 26.74 -51.85 28.90
C GLY A 120 25.46 -51.14 28.44
N THR A 121 25.07 -50.05 29.09
CA THR A 121 23.92 -49.25 28.64
C THR A 121 24.23 -48.51 27.34
N LYS A 122 23.19 -48.14 26.60
CA LYS A 122 23.32 -47.56 25.26
C LYS A 122 22.60 -46.23 25.15
N TRP A 123 23.23 -45.30 24.45
CA TRP A 123 22.63 -44.03 24.04
C TRP A 123 22.70 -43.91 22.51
N THR A 124 21.68 -43.30 21.90
CA THR A 124 21.64 -43.06 20.45
C THR A 124 21.48 -41.57 20.18
N GLY A 125 22.32 -41.04 19.30
CA GLY A 125 22.23 -39.64 18.88
C GLY A 125 23.12 -39.32 17.69
N PRO A 126 23.12 -38.08 17.20
CA PRO A 126 23.74 -37.74 15.92
C PRO A 126 25.26 -37.79 15.98
N ALA A 127 25.88 -38.35 14.94
CA ALA A 127 27.30 -38.18 14.68
C ALA A 127 27.62 -36.73 14.27
N TRP A 128 28.88 -36.31 14.38
CA TRP A 128 29.31 -34.94 14.04
C TRP A 128 29.04 -34.57 12.59
N ASN A 129 29.26 -35.48 11.64
CA ASN A 129 28.95 -35.21 10.24
C ASN A 129 27.47 -34.89 10.02
N SER A 130 26.58 -35.58 10.74
CA SER A 130 25.13 -35.32 10.70
C SER A 130 24.79 -33.95 11.28
N ILE A 131 25.45 -33.55 12.36
CA ILE A 131 25.27 -32.20 12.94
C ILE A 131 25.68 -31.14 11.92
N THR A 132 26.82 -31.33 11.24
CA THR A 132 27.29 -30.42 10.18
C THR A 132 26.29 -30.32 9.03
N THR A 133 25.75 -31.45 8.55
CA THR A 133 24.72 -31.47 7.50
C THR A 133 23.44 -30.75 7.95
N ILE A 134 22.98 -30.99 9.17
CA ILE A 134 21.80 -30.30 9.72
C ILE A 134 22.05 -28.80 9.80
N LEU A 135 23.25 -28.39 10.21
CA LEU A 135 23.60 -26.98 10.36
C LEU A 135 23.75 -26.27 9.01
N SER A 136 24.27 -26.95 7.98
CA SER A 136 24.32 -26.40 6.62
C SER A 136 22.95 -26.12 6.00
N GLY A 137 21.88 -26.71 6.54
CA GLY A 137 20.50 -26.41 6.14
C GLY A 137 19.83 -25.28 6.93
N LYS A 138 20.57 -24.59 7.82
CA LYS A 138 20.04 -23.49 8.64
C LYS A 138 20.58 -22.15 8.18
N ALA A 139 19.74 -21.12 8.25
CA ALA A 139 20.13 -19.74 8.03
C ALA A 139 21.21 -19.30 9.03
N ALA A 140 22.31 -18.72 8.54
CA ALA A 140 23.36 -18.17 9.39
C ALA A 140 22.91 -16.87 10.07
N LYS A 141 23.62 -16.43 11.10
CA LYS A 141 23.43 -15.08 11.66
C LYS A 141 24.15 -14.08 10.77
N GLY A 142 23.43 -13.14 10.16
CA GLY A 142 24.01 -12.07 9.33
C GLY A 142 23.27 -11.87 8.02
N ALA A 143 24.00 -11.40 7.00
CA ALA A 143 23.51 -11.35 5.62
C ALA A 143 23.39 -12.80 5.13
N ASN A 144 22.16 -13.26 4.92
CA ASN A 144 21.83 -14.62 4.50
C ASN A 144 21.99 -14.79 2.98
N ASP A 145 23.15 -14.40 2.45
CA ASP A 145 23.41 -14.32 1.00
C ASP A 145 23.47 -15.71 0.34
N ASP A 146 23.51 -16.78 1.13
CA ASP A 146 23.56 -18.18 0.71
C ASP A 146 22.19 -18.88 0.65
N ILE A 147 21.12 -18.27 1.20
CA ILE A 147 19.78 -18.87 1.20
C ILE A 147 19.11 -18.68 -0.16
N THR A 148 19.00 -19.78 -0.93
CA THR A 148 18.29 -19.78 -2.23
C THR A 148 16.81 -20.17 -2.12
N SER A 149 16.39 -20.87 -1.05
CA SER A 149 15.00 -21.24 -0.81
C SER A 149 14.70 -21.57 0.66
N LEU A 150 13.42 -21.43 1.07
CA LEU A 150 12.91 -21.76 2.42
C LEU A 150 11.71 -22.72 2.33
N SER A 151 11.98 -24.01 2.14
CA SER A 151 10.96 -25.04 1.87
C SER A 151 10.13 -25.48 3.08
N GLY A 152 10.54 -25.13 4.31
CA GLY A 152 9.88 -25.56 5.55
C GLY A 152 8.99 -24.50 6.21
N LEU A 153 8.76 -23.35 5.57
CA LEU A 153 8.08 -22.22 6.19
C LEU A 153 6.56 -22.44 6.19
N THR A 154 5.99 -22.78 7.35
CA THR A 154 4.53 -22.96 7.52
C THR A 154 3.82 -21.69 8.01
N THR A 155 4.58 -20.72 8.53
CA THR A 155 4.08 -19.42 8.99
C THR A 155 4.67 -18.33 8.12
N ALA A 156 3.84 -17.50 7.48
CA ALA A 156 4.32 -16.42 6.64
C ALA A 156 5.19 -15.41 7.43
N LEU A 157 6.27 -14.92 6.81
CA LEU A 157 7.11 -13.87 7.39
C LEU A 157 6.31 -12.57 7.54
N SER A 158 6.46 -11.90 8.67
CA SER A 158 5.83 -10.59 8.92
C SER A 158 6.38 -9.49 8.00
N LEU A 159 5.68 -8.35 7.94
CA LEU A 159 6.13 -7.19 7.16
C LEU A 159 7.47 -6.64 7.66
N GLU A 160 7.68 -6.59 8.98
CA GLU A 160 8.93 -6.13 9.61
C GLU A 160 10.13 -7.03 9.26
N GLN A 161 9.87 -8.28 8.90
CA GLN A 161 10.88 -9.25 8.45
C GLN A 161 11.04 -9.26 6.91
N GLY A 162 10.37 -8.36 6.19
CA GLY A 162 10.42 -8.28 4.73
C GLY A 162 9.45 -9.20 3.98
N GLY A 163 8.53 -9.87 4.69
CA GLY A 163 7.45 -10.65 4.10
C GLY A 163 6.16 -9.85 3.93
N THR A 164 5.05 -10.55 3.70
CA THR A 164 3.70 -9.96 3.60
C THR A 164 2.80 -10.33 4.76
N GLY A 165 3.25 -11.18 5.68
CA GLY A 165 2.46 -11.67 6.83
C GLY A 165 1.28 -12.57 6.46
N SER A 166 1.21 -13.08 5.22
CA SER A 166 0.12 -13.93 4.75
C SER A 166 0.62 -14.99 3.76
N THR A 167 0.06 -16.21 3.87
CA THR A 167 0.26 -17.30 2.90
C THR A 167 -0.73 -17.25 1.73
N THR A 168 -1.66 -16.31 1.74
CA THR A 168 -2.64 -16.08 0.66
C THR A 168 -2.39 -14.77 -0.04
N GLU A 169 -2.69 -14.70 -1.34
CA GLU A 169 -2.57 -13.45 -2.10
C GLU A 169 -3.45 -12.32 -1.54
N SER A 170 -4.69 -12.65 -1.14
CA SER A 170 -5.64 -11.68 -0.59
C SER A 170 -5.11 -11.05 0.71
N GLY A 171 -4.63 -11.90 1.64
CA GLY A 171 -4.03 -11.40 2.88
C GLY A 171 -2.73 -10.62 2.63
N ALA A 172 -1.93 -11.02 1.63
CA ALA A 172 -0.70 -10.32 1.28
C ALA A 172 -0.99 -8.89 0.77
N ARG A 173 -1.96 -8.75 -0.16
CA ARG A 173 -2.41 -7.43 -0.66
C ARG A 173 -2.99 -6.56 0.46
N LYS A 174 -3.74 -7.16 1.39
CA LYS A 174 -4.32 -6.47 2.55
C LYS A 174 -3.23 -5.92 3.47
N ASN A 175 -2.25 -6.75 3.83
CA ASN A 175 -1.17 -6.36 4.74
C ASN A 175 -0.23 -5.31 4.15
N LEU A 176 -0.08 -5.27 2.82
CA LEU A 176 0.63 -4.20 2.11
C LEU A 176 -0.18 -2.91 1.92
N GLY A 177 -1.45 -2.88 2.34
CA GLY A 177 -2.30 -1.68 2.23
C GLY A 177 -2.73 -1.31 0.81
N LEU A 178 -2.66 -2.24 -0.16
CA LEU A 178 -2.88 -1.94 -1.58
C LEU A 178 -4.35 -1.74 -1.97
N GLY A 179 -5.29 -2.08 -1.07
CA GLY A 179 -6.73 -1.91 -1.29
C GLY A 179 -7.27 -2.70 -2.50
N ASN A 180 -8.31 -2.15 -3.14
CA ASN A 180 -8.92 -2.76 -4.34
C ASN A 180 -8.10 -2.53 -5.61
N SER A 181 -7.13 -1.61 -5.61
CA SER A 181 -6.25 -1.35 -6.75
C SER A 181 -5.44 -2.58 -7.14
N ALA A 182 -5.04 -3.42 -6.18
CA ALA A 182 -4.22 -4.61 -6.45
C ALA A 182 -4.99 -5.82 -7.02
N THR A 183 -6.30 -5.69 -7.24
CA THR A 183 -7.12 -6.74 -7.87
C THR A 183 -7.76 -6.30 -9.18
N ARG A 184 -7.58 -5.03 -9.57
CA ARG A 184 -8.11 -4.53 -10.84
C ARG A 184 -6.98 -4.51 -11.84
N ASP A 185 -7.24 -5.06 -13.01
CA ASP A 185 -6.29 -4.97 -14.12
C ASP A 185 -6.06 -3.50 -14.49
N VAL A 186 -4.86 -3.16 -14.95
CA VAL A 186 -4.54 -1.87 -15.57
C VAL A 186 -4.52 -2.07 -17.07
N GLY A 187 -5.23 -1.23 -17.82
CA GLY A 187 -5.28 -1.32 -19.28
C GLY A 187 -6.45 -0.56 -19.87
N SER A 188 -6.68 -0.71 -21.17
CA SER A 188 -7.66 0.07 -21.95
C SER A 188 -9.09 -0.51 -22.01
N ALA A 189 -9.35 -1.65 -21.36
CA ALA A 189 -10.65 -2.31 -21.38
C ALA A 189 -11.65 -1.74 -20.34
N ALA A 190 -12.96 -1.91 -20.56
CA ALA A 190 -13.96 -1.53 -19.56
C ALA A 190 -13.80 -2.36 -18.28
N GLY A 191 -13.97 -1.73 -17.10
CA GLY A 191 -13.85 -2.39 -15.79
C GLY A 191 -12.44 -2.35 -15.18
N THR A 192 -11.40 -2.07 -15.98
CA THR A 192 -10.00 -1.93 -15.53
C THR A 192 -9.70 -0.51 -15.01
N VAL A 193 -8.61 -0.38 -14.25
CA VAL A 193 -7.99 0.91 -13.96
C VAL A 193 -7.40 1.46 -15.25
N ALA A 194 -7.70 2.71 -15.59
CA ALA A 194 -7.23 3.33 -16.82
C ALA A 194 -5.72 3.55 -16.80
N ALA A 195 -5.03 3.06 -17.84
CA ALA A 195 -3.63 3.37 -18.07
C ALA A 195 -3.46 4.85 -18.46
N GLY A 196 -2.28 5.44 -18.26
CA GLY A 196 -2.04 6.87 -18.57
C GLY A 196 -2.25 7.25 -20.04
N ASN A 197 -2.20 6.29 -20.95
CA ASN A 197 -2.45 6.44 -22.39
C ASN A 197 -3.76 5.74 -22.84
N ASP A 198 -4.67 5.51 -21.89
CA ASP A 198 -5.92 4.83 -22.16
C ASP A 198 -6.85 5.70 -23.00
N ASN A 199 -7.31 5.17 -24.14
CA ASN A 199 -8.19 5.88 -25.07
C ASN A 199 -9.55 6.28 -24.46
N ARG A 200 -9.94 5.70 -23.32
CA ARG A 200 -11.09 6.16 -22.52
C ARG A 200 -10.87 7.54 -21.90
N LEU A 201 -9.62 7.96 -21.72
CA LEU A 201 -9.24 9.30 -21.26
C LEU A 201 -9.14 10.32 -22.41
N ASN A 202 -8.99 9.84 -23.66
CA ASN A 202 -8.84 10.67 -24.86
C ASN A 202 -10.18 11.16 -25.45
N THR A 203 -11.30 10.85 -24.78
CA THR A 203 -12.62 11.38 -25.07
C THR A 203 -13.31 11.62 -23.74
N LEU A 204 -14.14 12.68 -23.66
CA LEU A 204 -15.28 12.60 -22.75
C LEU A 204 -16.20 11.53 -23.31
N GLU A 205 -15.89 10.30 -22.96
CA GLU A 205 -16.65 9.09 -23.19
C GLU A 205 -16.90 8.75 -24.67
N GLY A 206 -16.14 7.80 -25.23
CA GLY A 206 -16.59 6.88 -26.29
C GLY A 206 -17.82 6.03 -25.91
N LYS A 207 -18.70 6.55 -25.05
CA LYS A 207 -20.06 6.10 -24.75
C LYS A 207 -21.03 7.10 -25.37
N THR A 208 -22.03 6.59 -26.07
CA THR A 208 -23.24 7.34 -26.39
C THR A 208 -23.91 7.74 -25.06
N GLY A 209 -23.88 9.02 -24.68
CA GLY A 209 -24.68 9.58 -23.57
C GLY A 209 -23.99 9.83 -22.23
N GLY A 210 -22.66 9.90 -22.14
CA GLY A 210 -21.98 10.36 -20.92
C GLY A 210 -22.07 11.88 -20.72
N GLY A 211 -22.66 12.33 -19.60
CA GLY A 211 -22.71 13.76 -19.24
C GLY A 211 -21.63 14.13 -18.21
N ILE A 212 -21.10 15.36 -18.29
CA ILE A 212 -20.29 15.95 -17.22
C ILE A 212 -21.24 16.48 -16.14
N THR A 213 -21.19 15.92 -14.93
CA THR A 213 -22.03 16.38 -13.81
C THR A 213 -21.48 17.66 -13.14
N GLY A 214 -20.20 17.98 -13.35
CA GLY A 214 -19.54 19.19 -12.86
C GLY A 214 -19.39 20.31 -13.91
N ALA A 215 -18.89 21.46 -13.48
CA ALA A 215 -18.57 22.56 -14.39
C ALA A 215 -17.33 22.23 -15.24
N VAL A 216 -17.35 22.63 -16.51
CA VAL A 216 -16.18 22.58 -17.40
C VAL A 216 -15.42 23.90 -17.28
N ILE A 217 -14.16 23.83 -16.85
CA ILE A 217 -13.28 25.01 -16.75
C ILE A 217 -12.19 24.87 -17.81
N ALA A 218 -12.33 25.58 -18.92
CA ALA A 218 -11.27 25.71 -19.93
C ALA A 218 -10.18 26.66 -19.40
N LYS A 219 -9.02 26.11 -19.03
CA LYS A 219 -7.87 26.89 -18.55
C LYS A 219 -6.95 27.27 -19.72
N ARG A 220 -6.57 28.55 -19.76
CA ARG A 220 -5.53 29.21 -20.58
C ARG A 220 -4.87 28.35 -21.67
N THR A 221 -5.28 28.55 -22.93
CA THR A 221 -4.42 28.24 -24.09
C THR A 221 -3.47 29.43 -24.29
N SER A 222 -2.16 29.18 -24.38
CA SER A 222 -1.17 30.24 -24.58
C SER A 222 -0.19 29.81 -25.66
N ASP A 223 -0.61 30.03 -26.89
CA ASP A 223 0.12 29.51 -28.04
C ASP A 223 0.38 30.71 -28.97
N SER A 224 1.12 31.69 -28.43
CA SER A 224 1.77 32.80 -29.16
C SER A 224 0.90 33.76 -30.01
N ASN A 225 0.17 34.71 -29.36
CA ASN A 225 -0.20 36.06 -29.86
C ASN A 225 -0.85 36.89 -28.70
N PRO A 226 -1.09 38.22 -28.76
CA PRO A 226 -1.13 39.15 -27.61
C PRO A 226 -2.30 39.03 -26.61
N ALA A 227 -3.07 37.95 -26.64
CA ALA A 227 -4.29 37.84 -25.87
C ALA A 227 -4.44 36.44 -25.24
N SER A 228 -4.74 36.40 -23.93
CA SER A 228 -4.86 35.16 -23.12
C SER A 228 -6.32 34.87 -22.80
N GLY A 229 -6.78 33.62 -22.94
CA GLY A 229 -8.18 33.27 -22.72
C GLY A 229 -8.48 31.79 -22.55
N GLY A 230 -9.75 31.50 -22.31
CA GLY A 230 -10.32 30.15 -22.35
C GLY A 230 -11.29 30.02 -23.51
N GLU A 231 -11.33 28.83 -24.12
CA GLU A 231 -12.15 28.50 -25.28
C GLU A 231 -12.93 27.21 -25.03
N LEU A 232 -14.20 27.20 -25.43
CA LEU A 232 -15.00 26.00 -25.62
C LEU A 232 -15.38 25.92 -27.10
N GLU A 233 -15.07 24.79 -27.72
CA GLU A 233 -15.22 24.60 -29.16
C GLU A 233 -16.13 23.39 -29.45
N SER A 234 -17.06 23.58 -30.39
CA SER A 234 -17.78 22.51 -31.07
C SER A 234 -17.28 22.40 -32.50
N VAL A 235 -16.64 21.29 -32.86
CA VAL A 235 -16.08 21.05 -34.21
C VAL A 235 -16.89 20.00 -34.95
N LEU A 236 -17.28 20.32 -36.20
CA LEU A 236 -17.61 19.32 -37.19
C LEU A 236 -16.33 18.94 -37.95
N GLN A 237 -15.83 17.72 -37.73
CA GLN A 237 -14.65 17.19 -38.42
C GLN A 237 -15.03 16.16 -39.49
N ASN A 238 -14.27 16.12 -40.57
CA ASN A 238 -14.33 14.99 -41.51
C ASN A 238 -13.54 13.78 -40.95
N SER A 239 -13.67 12.62 -41.61
CA SER A 239 -12.95 11.39 -41.22
C SER A 239 -11.42 11.50 -41.28
N GLY A 240 -10.88 12.52 -41.95
CA GLY A 240 -9.45 12.84 -42.02
C GLY A 240 -8.97 13.84 -40.96
N GLY A 241 -9.84 14.24 -40.02
CA GLY A 241 -9.52 15.18 -38.94
C GLY A 241 -9.53 16.66 -39.34
N SER A 242 -9.88 17.00 -40.58
CA SER A 242 -10.03 18.40 -40.99
C SER A 242 -11.32 18.99 -40.42
N ALA A 243 -11.23 20.16 -39.78
CA ALA A 243 -12.39 20.91 -39.32
C ALA A 243 -13.12 21.57 -40.49
N LEU A 244 -14.38 21.16 -40.70
CA LEU A 244 -15.25 21.70 -41.74
C LEU A 244 -15.98 22.96 -41.28
N SER A 245 -16.40 22.97 -40.02
CA SER A 245 -17.06 24.12 -39.39
C SER A 245 -16.90 24.04 -37.88
N GLN A 246 -16.77 25.19 -37.23
CA GLN A 246 -16.59 25.30 -35.80
C GLN A 246 -17.48 26.38 -35.21
N PHE A 247 -17.99 26.12 -34.01
CA PHE A 247 -18.61 27.12 -33.16
C PHE A 247 -17.78 27.27 -31.89
N HIS A 248 -17.29 28.48 -31.62
CA HIS A 248 -16.42 28.77 -30.49
C HIS A 248 -17.08 29.73 -29.52
N MET A 249 -16.85 29.50 -28.23
CA MET A 249 -17.15 30.43 -27.15
C MET A 249 -15.85 30.82 -26.47
N PHE A 250 -15.49 32.10 -26.56
CA PHE A 250 -14.26 32.63 -25.99
C PHE A 250 -14.53 33.57 -24.83
N THR A 251 -13.61 33.53 -23.86
CA THR A 251 -13.38 34.62 -22.91
C THR A 251 -11.91 34.98 -22.98
N GLN A 252 -11.62 36.25 -23.26
CA GLN A 252 -10.25 36.69 -23.56
C GLN A 252 -9.92 38.00 -22.84
N MET A 253 -8.64 38.12 -22.50
CA MET A 253 -8.01 39.35 -22.06
C MET A 253 -6.91 39.75 -23.06
N ALA A 254 -7.05 40.94 -23.65
CA ALA A 254 -6.03 41.56 -24.50
C ALA A 254 -5.57 42.86 -23.84
N GLY A 255 -4.36 42.85 -23.25
CA GLY A 255 -3.93 43.91 -22.35
C GLY A 255 -4.88 44.05 -21.15
N ASN A 256 -5.42 45.26 -20.93
CA ASN A 256 -6.41 45.53 -19.88
C ASN A 256 -7.87 45.31 -20.33
N THR A 257 -8.10 45.07 -21.62
CA THR A 257 -9.45 44.88 -22.16
C THR A 257 -9.90 43.45 -21.94
N ARG A 258 -11.13 43.29 -21.45
CA ARG A 258 -11.78 42.00 -21.23
C ARG A 258 -12.99 41.91 -22.15
N TYR A 259 -13.11 40.82 -22.90
CA TYR A 259 -14.26 40.58 -23.74
C TYR A 259 -14.51 39.09 -23.91
N GLY A 260 -15.77 38.74 -24.17
CA GLY A 260 -16.13 37.43 -24.69
C GLY A 260 -16.53 37.56 -26.15
N PHE A 261 -16.50 36.46 -26.89
CA PHE A 261 -17.15 36.42 -28.18
C PHE A 261 -17.64 35.03 -28.54
N LEU A 262 -18.72 35.00 -29.32
CA LEU A 262 -19.16 33.81 -30.04
C LEU A 262 -18.58 33.89 -31.45
N ARG A 263 -18.00 32.80 -31.94
CA ARG A 263 -17.45 32.72 -33.29
C ARG A 263 -18.04 31.55 -34.03
N VAL A 264 -18.43 31.80 -35.27
CA VAL A 264 -18.57 30.74 -36.27
C VAL A 264 -17.37 30.83 -37.20
N TRP A 265 -16.60 29.75 -37.25
CA TRP A 265 -15.40 29.63 -38.07
C TRP A 265 -15.66 28.56 -39.16
N ASP A 266 -15.48 28.93 -40.43
CA ASP A 266 -15.30 27.99 -41.56
C ASP A 266 -13.81 27.81 -41.84
N THR A 267 -13.40 26.76 -42.54
CA THR A 267 -11.97 26.44 -42.78
C THR A 267 -11.05 27.62 -43.14
N SER A 268 -11.57 28.72 -43.71
CA SER A 268 -10.83 29.92 -44.13
C SER A 268 -11.27 31.26 -43.52
N THR A 269 -12.52 31.40 -43.04
CA THR A 269 -13.07 32.68 -42.57
C THR A 269 -13.92 32.53 -41.31
N PHE A 270 -14.17 33.64 -40.62
CA PHE A 270 -14.98 33.64 -39.41
C PHE A 270 -15.96 34.83 -39.34
N LYS A 271 -16.94 34.72 -38.46
CA LYS A 271 -17.85 35.78 -38.04
C LYS A 271 -17.97 35.77 -36.52
N ASP A 272 -17.84 36.95 -35.92
CA ASP A 272 -17.80 37.13 -34.48
C ASP A 272 -18.94 38.01 -33.98
N TRP A 273 -19.45 37.64 -32.81
CA TRP A 273 -20.32 38.45 -31.97
C TRP A 273 -19.57 38.72 -30.66
N TYR A 274 -19.13 39.96 -30.48
CA TYR A 274 -18.34 40.39 -29.33
C TYR A 274 -19.26 40.85 -28.19
N PHE A 275 -18.83 40.57 -26.96
CA PHE A 275 -19.43 41.03 -25.73
C PHE A 275 -18.33 41.75 -24.95
N ASP A 276 -18.36 43.08 -24.97
CA ASP A 276 -17.36 43.90 -24.32
C ASP A 276 -17.69 44.07 -22.83
N HIS A 277 -16.73 43.75 -21.96
CA HIS A 277 -16.94 43.89 -20.53
C HIS A 277 -16.99 45.36 -20.09
N SER A 278 -16.22 46.24 -20.74
CA SER A 278 -16.07 47.63 -20.27
C SER A 278 -17.32 48.46 -20.50
N SER A 279 -17.97 48.27 -21.65
CA SER A 279 -19.18 49.00 -22.01
C SER A 279 -20.46 48.20 -21.78
N GLY A 280 -20.35 46.89 -21.52
CA GLY A 280 -21.47 45.95 -21.47
C GLY A 280 -22.25 45.84 -22.79
N ASN A 281 -21.70 46.35 -23.89
CA ASN A 281 -22.32 46.28 -25.21
C ASN A 281 -21.99 44.95 -25.90
N ALA A 282 -22.96 44.46 -26.67
CA ALA A 282 -22.76 43.38 -27.62
C ALA A 282 -22.62 43.97 -29.04
N TYR A 283 -21.59 43.55 -29.77
CA TYR A 283 -21.32 43.98 -31.15
C TYR A 283 -21.46 42.79 -32.08
N ALA A 284 -22.27 42.96 -33.13
CA ALA A 284 -22.38 42.02 -34.24
C ALA A 284 -21.89 42.70 -35.52
N ALA A 285 -21.21 41.96 -36.40
CA ALA A 285 -20.82 42.48 -37.71
C ALA A 285 -22.02 42.79 -38.63
N ALA A 286 -23.20 42.25 -38.30
CA ALA A 286 -24.47 42.48 -39.00
C ALA A 286 -25.57 42.81 -37.97
N ALA A 287 -26.75 42.20 -38.09
CA ALA A 287 -27.90 42.48 -37.24
C ALA A 287 -28.34 41.27 -36.40
N TRP A 288 -29.00 41.54 -35.28
CA TRP A 288 -29.92 40.60 -34.65
C TRP A 288 -31.23 40.62 -35.43
N VAL A 289 -31.64 39.47 -35.97
CA VAL A 289 -32.79 39.38 -36.87
C VAL A 289 -33.97 38.74 -36.14
N ASN A 290 -35.03 39.52 -35.95
CA ASN A 290 -36.29 39.02 -35.39
C ASN A 290 -37.21 38.53 -36.51
N ASN A 291 -37.88 37.39 -36.30
CA ASN A 291 -38.89 36.89 -37.22
C ASN A 291 -40.18 37.74 -37.12
N SER A 292 -40.73 38.15 -38.27
CA SER A 292 -41.87 39.10 -38.32
C SER A 292 -42.90 38.74 -39.40
N ASP A 293 -43.02 37.45 -39.72
CA ASP A 293 -43.93 36.94 -40.76
C ASP A 293 -45.41 37.04 -40.31
N ARG A 294 -46.34 37.31 -41.24
CA ARG A 294 -47.79 37.36 -40.93
C ARG A 294 -48.30 36.04 -40.36
N ARG A 295 -47.72 34.90 -40.76
CA ARG A 295 -48.14 33.54 -40.34
C ARG A 295 -47.85 33.24 -38.86
N ILE A 296 -46.93 33.99 -38.25
CA ILE A 296 -46.59 33.86 -36.83
C ILE A 296 -47.26 34.94 -35.96
N LYS A 297 -48.20 35.72 -36.54
CA LYS A 297 -48.93 36.79 -35.86
C LYS A 297 -50.43 36.53 -35.95
N ASP A 298 -51.11 36.69 -34.83
CA ASP A 298 -52.58 36.64 -34.73
C ASP A 298 -53.11 37.99 -34.24
N LYS A 299 -54.40 38.25 -34.44
CA LYS A 299 -55.11 39.47 -33.98
C LYS A 299 -54.43 40.78 -34.42
N LEU A 300 -54.07 40.85 -35.69
CA LEU A 300 -53.48 42.04 -36.30
C LEU A 300 -54.49 43.18 -36.39
N THR A 301 -54.34 44.19 -35.53
CA THR A 301 -55.11 45.43 -35.57
C THR A 301 -54.17 46.62 -35.78
N PRO A 302 -54.49 47.58 -36.67
CA PRO A 302 -53.75 48.84 -36.79
C PRO A 302 -53.71 49.61 -35.47
N ILE A 303 -52.72 50.50 -35.32
CA ILE A 303 -52.61 51.34 -34.12
C ILE A 303 -53.60 52.50 -34.25
N GLU A 304 -54.61 52.52 -33.38
CA GLU A 304 -55.57 53.62 -33.29
C GLU A 304 -55.07 54.76 -32.40
N ASP A 305 -55.68 55.95 -32.52
CA ASP A 305 -55.39 57.17 -31.75
C ASP A 305 -53.91 57.61 -31.79
N VAL A 306 -53.26 57.43 -32.94
CA VAL A 306 -51.81 57.56 -33.11
C VAL A 306 -51.25 58.89 -32.59
N PHE A 307 -51.89 60.02 -32.89
CA PHE A 307 -51.41 61.32 -32.42
C PHE A 307 -51.45 61.47 -30.90
N GLU A 308 -52.51 61.00 -30.25
CA GLU A 308 -52.62 61.05 -28.79
C GLU A 308 -51.60 60.13 -28.13
N LYS A 309 -51.37 58.96 -28.73
CA LYS A 309 -50.31 58.02 -28.31
C LYS A 309 -48.91 58.62 -28.49
N MET A 310 -48.62 59.23 -29.64
CA MET A 310 -47.36 59.94 -29.90
C MET A 310 -47.13 61.11 -28.93
N LYS A 311 -48.18 61.88 -28.60
CA LYS A 311 -48.07 63.00 -27.65
C LYS A 311 -47.74 62.56 -26.23
N LYS A 312 -47.92 61.29 -25.88
CA LYS A 312 -47.56 60.75 -24.55
C LYS A 312 -46.12 60.27 -24.44
N ILE A 313 -45.45 60.00 -25.55
CA ILE A 313 -44.08 59.48 -25.56
C ILE A 313 -43.11 60.60 -25.98
N ARG A 314 -41.98 60.74 -25.29
CA ARG A 314 -40.94 61.72 -25.63
C ARG A 314 -39.59 61.05 -25.89
N GLY A 315 -38.83 61.64 -26.80
CA GLY A 315 -37.42 61.32 -27.00
C GLY A 315 -36.56 62.01 -25.95
N TYR A 316 -35.69 61.25 -25.29
CA TYR A 316 -34.77 61.74 -24.27
C TYR A 316 -33.34 61.38 -24.62
N THR A 317 -32.40 62.20 -24.16
CA THR A 317 -31.03 61.77 -23.89
C THR A 317 -30.87 61.60 -22.38
N TRP A 318 -30.02 60.67 -21.95
CA TRP A 318 -29.81 60.40 -20.53
C TRP A 318 -28.39 59.92 -20.26
N VAL A 319 -28.05 59.92 -18.98
CA VAL A 319 -26.86 59.27 -18.44
C VAL A 319 -27.31 58.21 -17.45
N ARG A 320 -26.83 56.98 -17.65
CA ARG A 320 -27.17 55.83 -16.81
C ARG A 320 -26.62 56.05 -15.39
N LYS A 321 -27.46 55.73 -14.39
CA LYS A 321 -27.15 55.87 -12.95
C LYS A 321 -27.15 54.53 -12.20
N ASP A 322 -27.29 53.44 -12.92
CA ASP A 322 -27.16 52.08 -12.40
C ASP A 322 -25.70 51.64 -12.35
N ASP A 323 -25.41 50.74 -11.43
CA ASP A 323 -24.10 50.21 -11.07
C ASP A 323 -23.34 49.62 -12.26
N GLN A 324 -24.03 48.91 -13.14
CA GLN A 324 -23.41 48.24 -14.31
C GLN A 324 -23.00 49.21 -15.42
N MET A 325 -23.65 50.38 -15.52
CA MET A 325 -23.54 51.28 -16.68
C MET A 325 -23.34 52.76 -16.30
N LYS A 326 -22.93 53.03 -15.06
CA LYS A 326 -22.86 54.40 -14.53
C LYS A 326 -22.05 55.33 -15.44
N GLY A 327 -22.64 56.48 -15.78
CA GLY A 327 -21.98 57.51 -16.59
C GLY A 327 -22.11 57.30 -18.10
N SER A 328 -22.63 56.16 -18.55
CA SER A 328 -22.86 55.89 -19.97
C SER A 328 -24.00 56.76 -20.52
N PHE A 329 -23.73 57.42 -21.65
CA PHE A 329 -24.74 58.16 -22.41
C PHE A 329 -25.73 57.20 -23.08
N GLY A 330 -27.00 57.60 -23.15
CA GLY A 330 -28.03 56.92 -23.94
C GLY A 330 -29.04 57.90 -24.54
N ILE A 331 -29.81 57.42 -25.52
CA ILE A 331 -30.84 58.16 -26.23
C ILE A 331 -32.00 57.23 -26.61
N GLY A 332 -33.24 57.72 -26.60
CA GLY A 332 -34.43 56.93 -26.94
C GLY A 332 -35.65 57.29 -26.09
N PHE A 333 -36.43 56.29 -25.70
CA PHE A 333 -37.67 56.46 -24.92
C PHE A 333 -37.52 56.02 -23.47
N VAL A 334 -38.33 56.60 -22.58
CA VAL A 334 -38.51 56.15 -21.20
C VAL A 334 -39.60 55.08 -21.17
N ALA A 335 -39.30 53.93 -20.56
CA ALA A 335 -40.17 52.75 -20.64
C ALA A 335 -41.54 52.94 -19.99
N GLN A 336 -41.64 53.77 -18.95
CA GLN A 336 -42.89 54.09 -18.26
C GLN A 336 -43.89 54.80 -19.20
N GLU A 337 -43.42 55.74 -20.01
CA GLU A 337 -44.28 56.46 -20.97
C GLU A 337 -44.80 55.52 -22.06
N VAL A 338 -43.95 54.62 -22.53
CA VAL A 338 -44.37 53.58 -23.48
C VAL A 338 -45.36 52.62 -22.82
N GLN A 339 -45.15 52.26 -21.54
CA GLN A 339 -46.03 51.35 -20.80
C GLN A 339 -47.44 51.92 -20.60
N GLU A 340 -47.59 53.24 -20.44
CA GLU A 340 -48.91 53.88 -20.34
C GLU A 340 -49.74 53.75 -21.63
N VAL A 341 -49.08 53.55 -22.77
CA VAL A 341 -49.70 53.54 -24.11
C VAL A 341 -49.76 52.13 -24.71
N PHE A 342 -48.68 51.37 -24.54
CA PHE A 342 -48.47 50.01 -25.03
C PHE A 342 -47.87 49.16 -23.90
N PRO A 343 -48.66 48.80 -22.87
CA PRO A 343 -48.16 48.07 -21.71
C PRO A 343 -47.53 46.72 -22.10
N GLU A 344 -48.02 46.07 -23.15
CA GLU A 344 -47.52 44.77 -23.65
C GLU A 344 -46.18 44.88 -24.37
N ALA A 345 -45.80 46.07 -24.83
CA ALA A 345 -44.50 46.32 -25.47
C ALA A 345 -43.37 46.51 -24.44
N VAL A 346 -43.71 46.55 -23.15
CA VAL A 346 -42.77 46.73 -22.04
C VAL A 346 -42.72 45.48 -21.19
N SER A 347 -41.50 45.01 -20.93
CA SER A 347 -41.20 43.83 -20.13
C SER A 347 -40.33 44.20 -18.93
N HIS A 348 -40.17 43.29 -17.97
CA HIS A 348 -39.18 43.44 -16.91
C HIS A 348 -37.85 42.82 -17.32
N SER A 349 -36.76 43.54 -17.07
CA SER A 349 -35.41 42.97 -17.03
C SER A 349 -35.35 41.86 -15.99
N ARG A 350 -34.65 40.77 -16.31
CA ARG A 350 -34.59 39.55 -15.48
C ARG A 350 -33.80 39.74 -14.18
N GLU A 351 -32.97 40.77 -14.07
CA GLU A 351 -32.17 41.08 -12.88
C GLU A 351 -32.40 42.53 -12.41
N GLY A 352 -32.45 42.72 -11.10
CA GLY A 352 -32.50 44.05 -10.48
C GLY A 352 -31.16 44.76 -10.62
N SER A 353 -31.17 46.08 -10.82
CA SER A 353 -29.95 46.90 -10.84
C SER A 353 -29.84 47.74 -9.57
N LEU A 354 -28.64 48.15 -9.21
CA LEU A 354 -28.41 49.07 -8.09
C LEU A 354 -28.17 50.46 -8.64
N THR A 355 -28.75 51.49 -8.03
CA THR A 355 -28.33 52.87 -8.31
C THR A 355 -27.00 53.19 -7.64
N VAL A 356 -26.35 54.27 -8.07
CA VAL A 356 -25.13 54.82 -7.43
C VAL A 356 -25.26 54.99 -5.91
N ASP A 357 -26.45 55.28 -5.42
CA ASP A 357 -26.71 55.52 -3.99
C ASP A 357 -27.10 54.23 -3.24
N GLY A 358 -26.91 53.07 -3.86
CA GLY A 358 -27.18 51.75 -3.28
C GLY A 358 -28.66 51.37 -3.25
N GLN A 359 -29.56 52.17 -3.82
CA GLN A 359 -30.98 51.79 -3.93
C GLN A 359 -31.15 50.70 -4.98
N VAL A 360 -31.82 49.61 -4.61
CA VAL A 360 -32.20 48.53 -5.51
C VAL A 360 -33.35 48.99 -6.41
N ILE A 361 -33.16 48.89 -7.72
CA ILE A 361 -34.23 48.96 -8.71
C ILE A 361 -34.69 47.52 -8.95
N GLU A 362 -35.73 47.12 -8.23
CA GLU A 362 -36.37 45.82 -8.47
C GLU A 362 -37.13 45.83 -9.79
N LYS A 363 -36.91 44.80 -10.62
CA LYS A 363 -37.58 44.58 -11.91
C LYS A 363 -37.56 45.80 -12.85
N PRO A 364 -36.39 46.32 -13.25
CA PRO A 364 -36.28 47.43 -14.19
C PRO A 364 -37.09 47.15 -15.47
N LEU A 365 -37.77 48.16 -16.02
CA LEU A 365 -38.52 48.01 -17.27
C LEU A 365 -37.58 48.01 -18.49
N ALA A 366 -37.90 47.20 -19.49
CA ALA A 366 -37.17 47.04 -20.74
C ALA A 366 -38.15 46.96 -21.92
N LEU A 367 -37.76 47.53 -23.06
CA LEU A 367 -38.55 47.52 -24.30
C LEU A 367 -37.63 47.48 -25.52
N SER A 368 -38.20 47.26 -26.71
CA SER A 368 -37.51 47.42 -28.00
C SER A 368 -37.82 48.81 -28.57
N PRO A 369 -36.92 49.81 -28.45
CA PRO A 369 -37.25 51.18 -28.84
C PRO A 369 -37.46 51.30 -30.35
N GLY A 370 -36.69 50.52 -31.12
CA GLY A 370 -36.76 50.49 -32.57
C GLY A 370 -38.12 49.99 -33.07
N ASP A 371 -38.67 48.92 -32.48
CA ASP A 371 -39.94 48.36 -32.92
C ASP A 371 -41.11 49.30 -32.60
N VAL A 372 -41.12 49.88 -31.39
CA VAL A 372 -42.14 50.86 -30.97
C VAL A 372 -42.08 52.10 -31.86
N ALA A 373 -40.88 52.64 -32.08
CA ALA A 373 -40.70 53.79 -32.95
C ALA A 373 -41.14 53.49 -34.39
N ALA A 374 -40.72 52.36 -34.95
CA ALA A 374 -41.04 51.99 -36.33
C ALA A 374 -42.56 51.83 -36.53
N ALA A 375 -43.23 51.11 -35.63
CA ALA A 375 -44.68 50.90 -35.72
C ALA A 375 -45.46 52.22 -35.56
N LEU A 376 -45.13 53.00 -34.53
CA LEU A 376 -45.84 54.23 -34.22
C LEU A 376 -45.60 55.33 -35.27
N HIS A 377 -44.34 55.52 -35.69
CA HIS A 377 -44.01 56.51 -36.71
C HIS A 377 -44.61 56.15 -38.07
N HIS A 378 -44.69 54.86 -38.44
CA HIS A 378 -45.29 54.47 -39.71
C HIS A 378 -46.78 54.84 -39.78
N GLU A 379 -47.57 54.47 -38.78
CA GLU A 379 -49.00 54.81 -38.71
C GLU A 379 -49.21 56.32 -38.60
N ALA A 380 -48.32 57.05 -37.90
CA ALA A 380 -48.39 58.50 -37.81
C ALA A 380 -48.17 59.17 -39.16
N ILE A 381 -47.21 58.68 -39.94
CA ILE A 381 -46.93 59.17 -41.29
C ILE A 381 -48.13 58.92 -42.21
N LEU A 382 -48.73 57.73 -42.18
CA LEU A 382 -49.93 57.43 -42.97
C LEU A 382 -51.09 58.39 -42.63
N MET A 383 -51.30 58.67 -41.35
CA MET A 383 -52.33 59.62 -40.91
C MET A 383 -52.02 61.06 -41.32
N LEU A 384 -50.75 61.49 -41.24
CA LEU A 384 -50.31 62.80 -41.72
C LEU A 384 -50.51 62.95 -43.23
N MET A 385 -50.20 61.92 -44.02
CA MET A 385 -50.43 61.91 -45.47
C MET A 385 -51.92 62.12 -45.79
N SER A 386 -52.81 61.37 -45.13
CA SER A 386 -54.25 61.56 -45.29
C SER A 386 -54.71 62.97 -44.91
N LYS A 387 -54.15 63.55 -43.82
CA LYS A 387 -54.49 64.92 -43.42
C LYS A 387 -54.01 65.97 -44.43
N ILE A 388 -52.84 65.75 -45.03
CA ILE A 388 -52.31 66.61 -46.09
C ILE A 388 -53.21 66.55 -47.33
N GLU A 389 -53.68 65.38 -47.74
CA GLU A 389 -54.62 65.24 -48.85
C GLU A 389 -55.94 65.98 -48.58
N GLU A 390 -56.50 65.83 -47.37
CA GLU A 390 -57.71 66.55 -46.95
C GLU A 390 -57.53 68.08 -46.99
N LEU A 391 -56.38 68.57 -46.51
CA LEU A 391 -56.06 69.99 -46.51
C LEU A 391 -55.84 70.53 -47.92
N THR A 392 -55.14 69.78 -48.78
CA THR A 392 -54.93 70.15 -50.19
C THR A 392 -56.26 70.25 -50.92
N GLY A 393 -57.16 69.28 -50.76
CA GLY A 393 -58.50 69.33 -51.36
C GLY A 393 -59.33 70.51 -50.86
N LYS A 394 -59.22 70.88 -49.57
CA LYS A 394 -59.87 72.09 -49.03
C LYS A 394 -59.30 73.37 -49.65
N VAL A 395 -57.99 73.45 -49.84
CA VAL A 395 -57.33 74.60 -50.48
C VAL A 395 -57.79 74.73 -51.93
N GLU A 396 -57.81 73.64 -52.70
CA GLU A 396 -58.30 73.64 -54.09
C GLU A 396 -59.78 74.06 -54.18
N ALA A 397 -60.63 73.55 -53.28
CA ALA A 397 -62.03 73.95 -53.22
C ALA A 397 -62.22 75.44 -52.88
N MET A 398 -61.39 76.00 -51.99
CA MET A 398 -61.41 77.43 -51.69
C MET A 398 -60.93 78.28 -52.88
N GLN A 399 -59.93 77.82 -53.63
CA GLN A 399 -59.42 78.50 -54.82
C GLN A 399 -60.41 78.44 -56.00
N ALA A 400 -61.19 77.37 -56.13
CA ALA A 400 -62.22 77.26 -57.16
C ALA A 400 -63.47 78.13 -56.88
N GLY A 401 -63.65 78.55 -55.62
CA GLY A 401 -64.75 79.40 -55.17
C GLY A 401 -64.42 80.90 -55.07
N SER A 402 -63.18 81.29 -55.36
CA SER A 402 -62.69 82.69 -55.43
C SER A 402 -62.44 83.09 -56.87
#